data_AF-A0A7W6G2A7-F1
#
_entry.id   AF-A0A7W6G2A7-F1
#
_cell.length_a   1.000
_cell.length_b   1.000
_cell.length_c   1.000
_cell.angle_alpha   90.00
_cell.angle_beta   90.00
_cell.angle_gamma   90.00
#
_symmetry.space_group_name_H-M   'P 1'
#
loop_
_entity.id
_entity.type
_entity.pdbx_description
1 polymer ?
#
loop_
_entity_poly.entity_id
_entity_poly.type
_entity_poly.pdbx_seq_one_letter_code
_entity_poly.pdbx_strand_id
1 'polypeptide(L)'
;MPAFPDYITSHFKRSSKHIGEVEQRILDVAHQRKLISTDTNVAFSESSTVGERLADSIARIGGSWAFIISFMFFLVVWTIINTVVLTTRAFDPYPFVFLNLILSMLAAIQAPIIMMSQNRQGTRDRFEAAKDYEVNLKAELEVLSLHDKIDSKVLAELALLREDIAKLHTHRQGGINTP
;
A
#
# COMPACT_ATOMS: atom_id res chain seq x y z
N MET A 1 7.26 -47.81 36.22
CA MET A 1 6.83 -46.46 35.81
C MET A 1 8.00 -45.82 35.07
N PRO A 2 7.96 -45.61 33.73
CA PRO A 2 9.06 -44.95 33.06
C PRO A 2 8.89 -43.42 33.16
N ALA A 3 9.98 -42.75 33.53
CA ALA A 3 10.05 -41.30 33.70
C ALA A 3 9.94 -40.60 32.33
N PHE A 4 8.93 -39.76 32.14
CA PHE A 4 8.86 -38.83 31.02
C PHE A 4 10.00 -37.82 31.16
N PRO A 5 10.87 -37.61 30.15
CA PRO A 5 11.97 -36.65 30.25
C PRO A 5 11.45 -35.20 30.30
N ASP A 6 11.94 -34.43 31.28
CA ASP A 6 11.67 -32.99 31.56
C ASP A 6 11.86 -32.01 30.37
N TYR A 7 12.30 -32.51 29.22
CA TYR A 7 12.53 -31.73 28.01
C TYR A 7 11.23 -31.32 27.30
N ILE A 8 10.19 -32.16 27.36
CA ILE A 8 8.92 -31.91 26.67
C ILE A 8 8.10 -30.81 27.40
N THR A 9 8.14 -30.79 28.73
CA THR A 9 7.41 -29.83 29.56
C THR A 9 7.99 -28.42 29.49
N SER A 10 9.31 -28.26 29.37
CA SER A 10 9.95 -26.94 29.31
C SER A 10 9.74 -26.22 27.97
N HIS A 11 9.81 -26.94 26.84
CA HIS A 11 9.50 -26.38 25.52
C HIS A 11 8.01 -26.02 25.38
N PHE A 12 7.11 -26.86 25.91
CA PHE A 12 5.68 -26.62 25.86
C PHE A 12 5.26 -25.40 26.70
N LYS A 13 5.83 -25.24 27.91
CA LYS A 13 5.56 -24.07 28.77
C LYS A 13 6.08 -22.76 28.18
N ARG A 14 7.19 -22.80 27.44
CA ARG A 14 7.78 -21.62 26.78
C ARG A 14 7.00 -21.23 25.51
N SER A 15 6.58 -22.20 24.72
CA SER A 15 5.76 -21.99 23.51
C SER A 15 4.38 -21.41 23.85
N SER A 16 3.69 -21.94 24.86
CA SER A 16 2.41 -21.39 25.32
C SER A 16 2.51 -19.93 25.77
N LYS A 17 3.62 -19.54 26.40
CA LYS A 17 3.85 -18.15 26.86
C LYS A 17 4.11 -17.18 25.70
N HIS A 18 4.78 -17.64 24.64
CA HIS A 18 5.08 -16.80 23.47
C HIS A 18 3.87 -16.64 22.53
N ILE A 19 3.04 -17.69 22.39
CA ILE A 19 1.78 -17.59 21.64
C ILE A 19 0.84 -16.57 22.30
N GLY A 20 0.75 -16.54 23.63
CA GLY A 20 -0.07 -15.55 24.34
C GLY A 20 0.36 -14.10 24.11
N GLU A 21 1.66 -13.83 23.99
CA GLU A 21 2.18 -12.48 23.67
C GLU A 21 1.86 -12.07 22.24
N VAL A 22 1.97 -12.99 21.28
CA VAL A 22 1.65 -12.72 19.87
C VAL A 22 0.14 -12.52 19.71
N GLU A 23 -0.67 -13.34 20.37
CA GLU A 23 -2.13 -13.27 20.35
C GLU A 23 -2.64 -11.98 21.01
N GLN A 24 -2.08 -11.57 22.15
CA GLN A 24 -2.37 -10.26 22.77
C GLN A 24 -2.00 -9.09 21.86
N ARG A 25 -0.84 -9.18 21.18
CA ARG A 25 -0.38 -8.13 20.26
C ARG A 25 -1.28 -8.06 19.02
N ILE A 26 -1.78 -9.19 18.54
CA ILE A 26 -2.76 -9.25 17.45
C ILE A 26 -4.13 -8.74 17.91
N LEU A 27 -4.55 -9.03 19.16
CA LEU A 27 -5.81 -8.55 19.74
C LEU A 27 -5.80 -7.02 19.97
N ASP A 28 -4.70 -6.43 20.41
CA ASP A 28 -4.54 -4.98 20.52
C ASP A 28 -4.61 -4.29 19.15
N VAL A 29 -3.96 -4.90 18.14
CA VAL A 29 -4.01 -4.42 16.75
C VAL A 29 -5.37 -4.65 16.10
N ALA A 30 -6.10 -5.71 16.50
CA ALA A 30 -7.45 -6.01 16.04
C ALA A 30 -8.50 -5.08 16.65
N HIS A 31 -8.32 -4.63 17.90
CA HIS A 31 -9.21 -3.68 18.55
C HIS A 31 -9.14 -2.28 17.91
N GLN A 32 -7.98 -1.91 17.36
CA GLN A 32 -7.82 -0.69 16.54
C GLN A 32 -8.44 -0.82 15.12
N ARG A 33 -8.78 -2.03 14.66
CA ARG A 33 -9.10 -2.33 13.26
C ARG A 33 -10.54 -2.10 12.81
N LYS A 34 -11.48 -1.73 13.69
CA LYS A 34 -12.87 -1.47 13.24
C LYS A 34 -13.04 -0.17 12.44
N LEU A 35 -11.97 0.60 12.23
CA LEU A 35 -11.99 1.85 11.46
C LEU A 35 -11.12 1.85 10.18
N ILE A 36 -10.48 0.73 9.81
CA ILE A 36 -9.49 0.72 8.70
C ILE A 36 -10.13 0.40 7.34
N SER A 37 -11.43 0.12 7.28
CA SER A 37 -12.17 0.00 6.02
C SER A 37 -12.93 1.27 5.61
N THR A 38 -12.86 2.34 6.41
CA THR A 38 -13.43 3.63 6.00
C THR A 38 -12.43 4.30 5.06
N ASP A 39 -12.49 3.85 3.81
CA ASP A 39 -12.28 4.63 2.59
C ASP A 39 -11.24 5.76 2.78
N THR A 40 -9.98 5.42 2.52
CA THR A 40 -8.82 6.32 2.64
C THR A 40 -9.00 7.64 1.89
N ASN A 41 -9.92 7.68 0.92
CA ASN A 41 -10.29 8.87 0.20
C ASN A 41 -11.21 9.82 0.99
N VAL A 42 -12.13 9.32 1.83
CA VAL A 42 -13.03 10.19 2.62
C VAL A 42 -12.29 10.93 3.73
N ALA A 43 -11.40 10.27 4.48
CA ALA A 43 -10.62 10.93 5.54
C ALA A 43 -9.68 12.05 5.02
N PHE A 44 -9.19 11.93 3.77
CA PHE A 44 -8.36 12.97 3.15
C PHE A 44 -9.19 14.06 2.44
N SER A 45 -10.44 13.76 2.09
CA SER A 45 -11.33 14.70 1.39
C SER A 45 -12.09 15.65 2.32
N GLU A 46 -12.26 15.29 3.59
CA GLU A 46 -13.01 16.10 4.58
C GLU A 46 -12.29 17.39 5.00
N SER A 47 -10.97 17.49 4.77
CA SER A 47 -10.16 18.67 5.12
C SER A 47 -9.65 19.49 3.92
N SER A 48 -10.07 19.16 2.70
CA SER A 48 -9.59 19.87 1.50
C SER A 48 -10.21 21.27 1.40
N THR A 49 -9.38 22.30 1.55
CA THR A 49 -9.77 23.70 1.38
C THR A 49 -10.20 23.99 -0.06
N VAL A 50 -11.00 25.05 -0.25
CA VAL A 50 -11.52 25.46 -1.58
C VAL A 50 -10.39 25.67 -2.60
N GLY A 51 -9.25 26.21 -2.14
CA GLY A 51 -8.07 26.41 -2.99
C GLY A 51 -7.45 25.11 -3.49
N GLU A 52 -7.40 24.07 -2.65
CA GLU A 52 -6.86 22.76 -3.02
C GLU A 52 -7.75 22.04 -4.03
N ARG A 53 -9.08 22.16 -3.88
CA ARG A 53 -10.04 21.62 -4.87
C ARG A 53 -9.93 22.31 -6.22
N LEU A 54 -9.70 23.62 -6.22
CA LEU A 54 -9.52 24.41 -7.44
C LEU A 54 -8.20 24.04 -8.13
N ALA A 55 -7.10 23.97 -7.37
CA ALA A 55 -5.79 23.55 -7.88
C ALA A 55 -5.83 22.16 -8.53
N ASP A 56 -6.58 21.22 -7.95
CA ASP A 56 -6.74 19.87 -8.49
C ASP A 56 -7.52 19.80 -9.78
N SER A 57 -8.57 20.61 -9.85
CA SER A 57 -9.36 20.73 -11.06
C SER A 57 -8.52 21.35 -12.16
N ILE A 58 -7.75 22.40 -11.85
CA ILE A 58 -6.84 23.07 -12.79
C ILE A 58 -5.73 22.13 -13.24
N ALA A 59 -5.09 21.38 -12.33
CA ALA A 59 -4.04 20.41 -12.68
C ALA A 59 -4.55 19.29 -13.59
N ARG A 60 -5.76 18.79 -13.32
CA ARG A 60 -6.40 17.73 -14.13
C ARG A 60 -6.80 18.22 -15.52
N ILE A 61 -7.33 19.44 -15.62
CA ILE A 61 -7.72 20.06 -16.88
C ILE A 61 -6.47 20.44 -17.69
N GLY A 62 -5.47 21.05 -17.05
CA GLY A 62 -4.21 21.46 -17.67
C GLY A 62 -3.34 20.30 -18.16
N GLY A 63 -3.47 19.10 -17.57
CA GLY A 63 -2.74 17.89 -17.98
C GLY A 63 -3.38 17.10 -19.13
N SER A 64 -4.55 17.53 -19.64
CA SER A 64 -5.25 16.80 -20.70
C SER A 64 -4.74 17.17 -22.10
N TRP A 65 -4.49 16.16 -22.93
CA TRP A 65 -4.12 16.33 -24.34
C TRP A 65 -5.14 17.16 -25.13
N ALA A 66 -6.44 17.03 -24.83
CA ALA A 66 -7.49 17.81 -25.47
C ALA A 66 -7.41 19.32 -25.12
N PHE A 67 -7.01 19.65 -23.89
CA PHE A 67 -6.83 21.04 -23.46
C PHE A 67 -5.65 21.68 -24.22
N ILE A 68 -4.53 20.98 -24.34
CA ILE A 68 -3.35 21.46 -25.07
C ILE A 68 -3.71 21.76 -26.53
N ILE A 69 -4.43 20.86 -27.21
CA ILE A 69 -4.84 21.05 -28.61
C ILE A 69 -5.81 22.24 -28.74
N SER A 70 -6.81 22.34 -27.86
CA SER A 70 -7.76 23.48 -27.88
C SER A 70 -7.06 24.81 -27.59
N PHE A 71 -6.08 24.83 -26.69
CA PHE A 71 -5.31 26.02 -26.35
C PHE A 71 -4.44 26.47 -27.53
N MET A 72 -3.75 25.53 -28.19
CA MET A 72 -2.99 25.82 -29.41
C MET A 72 -3.88 26.37 -30.53
N PHE A 73 -5.06 25.79 -30.72
CA PHE A 73 -6.04 26.29 -31.69
C PHE A 73 -6.48 27.72 -31.36
N PHE A 74 -6.78 28.01 -30.08
CA PHE A 74 -7.11 29.36 -29.63
C PHE A 74 -6.01 30.38 -29.93
N LEU A 75 -4.73 30.03 -29.68
CA LEU A 75 -3.59 30.90 -29.99
C LEU A 75 -3.51 31.21 -31.49
N VAL A 76 -3.67 30.20 -32.35
CA VAL A 76 -3.68 30.38 -33.81
C VAL A 76 -4.82 31.29 -34.25
N VAL A 77 -6.03 31.07 -33.74
CA VAL A 77 -7.19 31.91 -34.06
C VAL A 77 -6.96 33.36 -33.60
N TRP A 78 -6.43 33.56 -32.39
CA TRP A 78 -6.13 34.89 -31.85
C TRP A 78 -5.11 35.64 -32.72
N THR A 79 -4.04 34.96 -33.12
CA THR A 79 -3.03 35.51 -34.04
C THR A 79 -3.65 35.86 -35.39
N ILE A 80 -4.47 35.00 -35.99
CA ILE A 80 -5.13 35.27 -37.29
C ILE A 80 -6.04 36.50 -37.18
N ILE A 81 -6.86 36.60 -36.13
CA ILE A 81 -7.78 37.74 -35.95
C ILE A 81 -6.99 39.05 -35.81
N ASN A 82 -5.96 39.09 -34.97
CA ASN A 82 -5.21 40.31 -34.73
C ASN A 82 -4.33 40.73 -35.92
N THR A 83 -3.81 39.76 -36.70
CA THR A 83 -2.87 40.05 -37.80
C THR A 83 -3.58 40.29 -39.14
N VAL A 84 -4.61 39.49 -39.45
CA VAL A 84 -5.27 39.47 -40.77
C VAL A 84 -6.58 40.27 -40.76
N VAL A 85 -7.37 40.17 -39.68
CA VAL A 85 -8.72 40.77 -39.64
C VAL A 85 -8.68 42.20 -39.12
N LEU A 86 -7.81 42.49 -38.15
CA LEU A 86 -7.69 43.80 -37.50
C LEU A 86 -6.42 44.57 -37.93
N THR A 87 -5.91 44.38 -39.16
CA THR A 87 -4.66 44.99 -39.64
C THR A 87 -4.53 46.51 -39.39
N THR A 88 -5.62 47.28 -39.44
CA THR A 88 -5.63 48.75 -39.20
C THR A 88 -6.01 49.19 -37.78
N ARG A 89 -6.54 48.29 -36.94
CA ARG A 89 -6.91 48.55 -35.53
C ARG A 89 -6.60 47.33 -34.67
N ALA A 90 -5.39 46.80 -34.81
CA ALA A 90 -4.97 45.60 -34.08
C ALA A 90 -4.98 45.89 -32.58
N PHE A 91 -5.72 45.05 -31.84
CA PHE A 91 -5.76 45.14 -30.38
C PHE A 91 -4.43 44.68 -29.79
N ASP A 92 -3.81 43.66 -30.37
CA ASP A 92 -2.47 43.16 -30.03
C ASP A 92 -1.63 42.96 -31.30
N PRO A 93 -1.00 44.03 -31.84
CA PRO A 93 -0.16 43.93 -33.03
C PRO A 93 1.12 43.13 -32.77
N TYR A 94 1.69 42.54 -33.81
CA TYR A 94 2.99 41.88 -33.74
C TYR A 94 4.03 42.85 -33.13
N PRO A 95 4.71 42.49 -32.02
CA PRO A 95 5.07 41.13 -31.55
C PRO A 95 4.18 40.49 -30.45
N PHE A 96 2.89 40.83 -30.36
CA PHE A 96 1.90 40.25 -29.42
C PHE A 96 2.27 40.40 -27.94
N VAL A 97 2.42 41.64 -27.46
CA VAL A 97 2.85 41.93 -26.09
C VAL A 97 1.79 41.47 -25.08
N PHE A 98 0.51 41.64 -25.39
CA PHE A 98 -0.57 41.28 -24.48
C PHE A 98 -0.70 39.77 -24.33
N LEU A 99 -0.63 39.03 -25.45
CA LEU A 99 -0.64 37.57 -25.43
C LEU A 99 0.55 37.02 -24.62
N ASN A 100 1.75 37.56 -24.86
CA ASN A 100 2.94 37.16 -24.10
C ASN A 100 2.79 37.41 -22.60
N LEU A 101 2.23 38.56 -22.20
CA LEU A 101 2.00 38.88 -20.80
C LEU A 101 1.10 37.83 -20.12
N ILE A 102 -0.02 37.47 -20.76
CA ILE A 102 -0.95 36.45 -20.24
C ILE A 102 -0.27 35.08 -20.15
N LEU A 103 0.47 34.67 -21.19
CA LEU A 103 1.18 33.39 -21.20
C LEU A 103 2.23 33.31 -20.10
N SER A 104 2.99 34.39 -19.87
CA SER A 104 3.97 34.45 -18.78
C SER A 104 3.32 34.36 -17.40
N MET A 105 2.19 35.05 -17.18
CA MET A 105 1.44 34.96 -15.92
C MET A 105 0.88 33.55 -15.70
N LEU A 106 0.35 32.92 -16.76
CA LEU A 106 -0.18 31.56 -16.70
C LEU A 106 0.93 30.57 -16.34
N ALA A 107 2.08 30.66 -16.99
CA ALA A 107 3.23 29.81 -16.72
C ALA A 107 3.79 30.00 -15.29
N ALA A 108 3.82 31.24 -14.78
CA ALA A 108 4.28 31.54 -13.43
C ALA A 108 3.43 30.87 -12.34
N ILE A 109 2.11 30.77 -12.55
CA ILE A 109 1.18 30.14 -11.61
C ILE A 109 1.16 28.61 -11.76
N GLN A 110 1.54 28.07 -12.93
CA GLN A 110 1.55 26.62 -13.17
C GLN A 110 2.52 25.88 -12.26
N ALA A 111 3.77 26.35 -12.10
CA ALA A 111 4.78 25.62 -11.33
C ALA A 111 4.38 25.41 -9.85
N PRO A 112 3.87 26.42 -9.11
CA PRO A 112 3.34 26.23 -7.75
C PRO A 112 2.14 25.29 -7.69
N ILE A 113 1.20 25.37 -8.63
CA ILE A 113 0.02 24.48 -8.66
C ILE A 113 0.45 23.03 -8.87
N ILE A 114 1.37 22.79 -9.81
CA ILE A 114 1.94 21.48 -10.07
C ILE A 114 2.65 20.98 -8.81
N MET A 115 3.48 21.81 -8.17
CA MET A 115 4.21 21.46 -6.95
C MET A 115 3.26 21.13 -5.78
N MET A 116 2.16 21.89 -5.60
CA MET A 116 1.15 21.61 -4.60
C MET A 116 0.43 20.27 -4.87
N SER A 117 0.07 20.02 -6.13
CA SER A 117 -0.55 18.76 -6.54
C SER A 117 0.39 17.57 -6.32
N GLN A 118 1.67 17.72 -6.68
CA GLN A 118 2.71 16.72 -6.46
C GLN A 118 2.96 16.45 -4.97
N ASN A 119 3.05 17.50 -4.14
CA ASN A 119 3.24 17.35 -2.69
C ASN A 119 2.11 16.53 -2.06
N ARG A 120 0.87 16.75 -2.51
CA ARG A 120 -0.27 15.98 -2.02
C ARG A 120 -0.29 14.54 -2.55
N GLN A 121 0.07 14.31 -3.81
CA GLN A 121 0.23 12.96 -4.36
C GLN A 121 1.31 12.19 -3.57
N GLY A 122 2.50 12.77 -3.39
CA GLY A 122 3.58 12.13 -2.62
C GLY A 122 3.23 11.86 -1.16
N THR A 123 2.33 12.63 -0.56
CA THR A 123 1.81 12.34 0.79
C THR A 123 0.90 11.11 0.80
N ARG A 124 0.03 10.97 -0.21
CA ARG A 124 -0.82 9.78 -0.39
C ARG A 124 0.03 8.55 -0.67
N ASP A 125 1.00 8.65 -1.59
CA ASP A 125 1.89 7.55 -1.95
C ASP A 125 2.67 7.02 -0.73
N ARG A 126 3.17 7.92 0.14
CA ARG A 126 3.85 7.54 1.38
C ARG A 126 2.94 6.82 2.36
N PHE A 127 1.69 7.26 2.47
CA PHE A 127 0.71 6.62 3.34
C PHE A 127 0.34 5.21 2.83
N GLU A 128 0.12 5.08 1.52
CA GLU A 128 -0.17 3.81 0.87
C GLU A 128 1.01 2.83 1.03
N ALA A 129 2.24 3.30 0.76
CA ALA A 129 3.45 2.50 0.98
C ALA A 129 3.63 2.05 2.44
N ALA A 130 3.30 2.90 3.42
CA ALA A 130 3.34 2.52 4.83
C ALA A 130 2.31 1.44 5.17
N LYS A 131 1.13 1.48 4.52
CA LYS A 131 0.09 0.47 4.70
C LYS A 131 0.45 -0.86 4.05
N ASP A 132 1.01 -0.83 2.85
CA ASP A 132 1.50 -2.03 2.17
C ASP A 132 2.60 -2.70 2.97
N TYR A 133 3.52 -1.91 3.56
CA TYR A 133 4.54 -2.42 4.47
C TYR A 133 3.94 -3.13 5.69
N GLU A 134 2.92 -2.56 6.32
CA GLU A 134 2.22 -3.15 7.47
C GLU A 134 1.56 -4.50 7.10
N VAL A 135 0.92 -4.57 5.92
CA VAL A 135 0.30 -5.79 5.41
C VAL A 135 1.35 -6.86 5.11
N ASN A 136 2.47 -6.48 4.48
CA ASN A 136 3.54 -7.41 4.16
C ASN A 136 4.18 -8.00 5.41
N LEU A 137 4.46 -7.16 6.41
CA LEU A 137 5.00 -7.60 7.71
C LEU A 137 4.03 -8.58 8.40
N LYS A 138 2.73 -8.30 8.33
CA LYS A 138 1.71 -9.21 8.88
C LYS A 138 1.71 -10.56 8.16
N ALA A 139 1.77 -10.56 6.84
CA ALA A 139 1.82 -11.80 6.06
C ALA A 139 3.07 -12.63 6.40
N GLU A 140 4.22 -11.97 6.56
CA GLU A 140 5.46 -12.63 6.99
C GLU A 140 5.33 -13.29 8.37
N LEU A 141 4.76 -12.59 9.35
CA LEU A 141 4.50 -13.14 10.69
C LEU A 141 3.50 -14.32 10.66
N GLU A 142 2.48 -14.24 9.82
CA GLU A 142 1.50 -15.32 9.65
C GLU A 142 2.15 -16.57 9.05
N VAL A 143 3.03 -16.41 8.06
CA VAL A 143 3.81 -17.51 7.48
C VAL A 143 4.72 -18.16 8.53
N LEU A 144 5.42 -17.36 9.34
CA LEU A 144 6.26 -17.88 10.43
C LEU A 144 5.42 -18.67 11.45
N SER A 145 4.26 -18.15 11.85
CA SER A 145 3.37 -18.86 12.77
C SER A 145 2.83 -20.18 12.19
N LEU A 146 2.53 -20.20 10.90
CA LEU A 146 2.12 -21.43 10.20
C LEU A 146 3.26 -22.44 10.14
N HIS A 147 4.50 -21.99 9.90
CA HIS A 147 5.69 -22.84 9.89
C HIS A 147 5.89 -23.53 11.24
N ASP A 148 5.87 -22.77 12.34
CA ASP A 148 6.00 -23.31 13.70
C ASP A 148 4.90 -24.34 14.02
N LYS A 149 3.66 -24.07 13.58
CA LYS A 149 2.54 -25.01 13.75
C LYS A 149 2.77 -26.30 12.97
N ILE A 150 3.21 -26.21 11.72
CA ILE A 150 3.51 -27.37 10.87
C ILE A 150 4.63 -28.20 11.51
N ASP A 151 5.73 -27.57 11.92
CA ASP A 151 6.85 -28.26 12.56
C ASP A 151 6.41 -29.00 13.83
N SER A 152 5.60 -28.36 14.67
CA SER A 152 5.06 -29.01 15.87
C SER A 152 4.21 -30.25 15.55
N LYS A 153 3.44 -30.22 14.45
CA LYS A 153 2.59 -31.33 14.01
C LYS A 153 3.41 -32.46 13.40
N VAL A 154 4.38 -32.13 12.54
CA VAL A 154 5.29 -33.08 11.92
C VAL A 154 6.11 -33.82 12.98
N LEU A 155 6.66 -33.09 13.95
CA LEU A 155 7.41 -33.70 15.05
C LEU A 155 6.54 -34.63 15.90
N ALA A 156 5.28 -34.27 16.14
CA ALA A 156 4.33 -35.12 16.86
C ALA A 156 4.01 -36.42 16.08
N GLU A 157 3.75 -36.33 14.77
CA GLU A 157 3.50 -37.52 13.95
C GLU A 157 4.73 -38.43 13.84
N LEU A 158 5.93 -37.86 13.68
CA LEU A 158 7.17 -38.63 13.65
C LEU A 158 7.41 -39.39 14.97
N ALA A 159 7.07 -38.78 16.10
CA ALA A 159 7.17 -39.45 17.40
C ALA A 159 6.21 -40.64 17.50
N LEU A 160 4.96 -40.49 17.03
CA LEU A 160 3.97 -41.57 16.99
C LEU A 160 4.39 -42.71 16.07
N LEU A 161 4.84 -42.40 14.84
CA LEU A 161 5.33 -43.39 13.88
C LEU A 161 6.53 -44.18 14.44
N ARG A 162 7.44 -43.51 15.15
CA ARG A 162 8.60 -44.16 15.78
C ARG A 162 8.15 -45.14 16.87
N GLU A 163 7.14 -44.79 17.65
CA GLU A 163 6.56 -45.67 18.67
C GLU A 163 5.92 -46.91 18.05
N ASP A 164 5.15 -46.74 16.97
CA ASP A 164 4.50 -47.84 16.26
C ASP A 164 5.52 -48.80 15.63
N ILE A 165 6.57 -48.27 15.00
CA ILE A 165 7.69 -49.08 14.49
C ILE A 165 8.35 -49.87 15.63
N ALA A 166 8.58 -49.25 16.80
CA ALA A 166 9.17 -49.94 17.94
C ALA A 166 8.30 -51.09 18.46
N LYS A 167 6.96 -50.89 18.51
CA LYS A 167 5.99 -51.94 18.87
C LYS A 167 5.96 -53.09 17.87
N LEU A 168 6.03 -52.79 16.57
CA LEU A 168 6.07 -53.82 15.53
C LEU A 168 7.35 -54.67 15.61
N HIS A 169 8.50 -54.04 15.91
CA HIS A 169 9.77 -54.75 16.08
C HIS A 169 9.77 -55.69 17.28
N THR A 170 9.23 -55.28 18.44
CA THR A 170 9.11 -56.16 19.61
C THR A 170 8.14 -57.30 19.37
N HIS A 171 7.03 -57.06 18.66
CA HIS A 171 6.08 -58.13 18.32
C HIS A 171 6.68 -59.16 17.36
N ARG A 172 7.45 -58.72 16.37
CA ARG A 172 8.15 -59.59 15.41
C ARG A 172 9.29 -60.40 16.05
N GLN A 173 9.99 -59.87 17.06
CA GLN A 173 10.99 -60.65 17.80
C GLN A 173 10.35 -61.67 18.76
N GLY A 174 9.16 -61.39 19.31
CA GLY A 174 8.41 -62.35 20.13
C GLY A 174 7.86 -63.54 19.34
N GLY A 175 7.51 -63.35 18.06
CA GLY A 175 6.98 -64.42 17.20
C GLY A 175 8.00 -65.37 16.57
N ILE A 176 9.31 -65.08 16.68
CA ILE A 176 10.40 -65.96 16.17
C ILE A 176 10.90 -66.93 17.26
N ASN A 177 10.42 -66.77 18.51
CA ASN A 177 10.84 -67.55 19.69
C ASN A 177 9.75 -68.50 20.21
N THR A 178 9.04 -69.19 19.32
CA THR A 178 8.27 -70.39 19.67
C THR A 178 8.82 -71.57 18.87
N PRO A 179 9.21 -72.69 19.53
CA PRO A 179 9.77 -73.89 18.90
C PRO A 179 8.77 -74.63 18.00
#